data_AF-A0A483YJD4-F1
#
_entry.id   AF-A0A483YJD4-F1
#
_cell.length_a   1.000
_cell.length_b   1.000
_cell.length_c   1.000
_cell.angle_alpha   90.00
_cell.angle_beta   90.00
_cell.angle_gamma   90.00
#
_symmetry.space_group_name_H-M   'P 1'
#
loop_
_entity.id
_entity.type
_entity.pdbx_description
1 polymer ?
#
loop_
_entity_poly.entity_id
_entity_poly.type
_entity_poly.pdbx_seq_one_letter_code
_entity_poly.pdbx_strand_id
1 'polypeptide(L)'
;MHDTSFLDVQLDGKSQSDMLEILNNSCLNTHNFPININNYTKNRFVYQDDVVFTGDRVCRDLEEWIIHSAPHQCSLLIASLYTHTSALYNIEKNLIQTINISGKSISLSLVCFGKIYENKFIMRNQSDVFWPKEENVNIPNNLDPIRFISTAPQGQAPGRTGFAASYVFENGNDRDRFEKILCEKGFYKISLCNNPAASMKPLGYKTYRGLGFGGTIFTYRNCPNNTPLVFWWGNPNMEDWNPLSKWYPLMMRKTY
;
A
#
# COMPACT_ATOMS: atom_id res chain seq x y z
N MET A 1 8.03 -26.36 -10.25
CA MET A 1 6.98 -26.23 -9.23
C MET A 1 7.02 -27.33 -8.17
N HIS A 2 7.52 -28.55 -8.45
CA HIS A 2 7.56 -29.63 -7.45
C HIS A 2 8.35 -29.32 -6.16
N ASP A 3 9.38 -28.48 -6.22
CA ASP A 3 10.18 -28.04 -5.04
C ASP A 3 9.77 -26.69 -4.46
N THR A 4 8.64 -26.15 -4.89
CA THR A 4 8.14 -24.83 -4.48
C THR A 4 6.82 -24.97 -3.74
N SER A 5 6.67 -24.23 -2.65
CA SER A 5 5.40 -24.00 -1.97
C SER A 5 5.05 -22.52 -1.98
N PHE A 6 3.82 -22.20 -2.33
CA PHE A 6 3.29 -20.88 -2.10
C PHE A 6 2.86 -20.74 -0.65
N LEU A 7 2.94 -19.52 -0.12
CA LEU A 7 2.52 -19.19 1.22
C LEU A 7 1.10 -18.63 1.19
N ASP A 8 0.24 -19.18 2.05
CA ASP A 8 -1.05 -18.64 2.44
C ASP A 8 -1.01 -18.37 3.94
N VAL A 9 -0.34 -17.28 4.31
CA VAL A 9 0.02 -16.90 5.69
C VAL A 9 -0.44 -15.48 6.03
N GLN A 10 -1.24 -14.87 5.15
CA GLN A 10 -1.81 -13.54 5.35
C GLN A 10 -2.70 -13.52 6.60
N LEU A 11 -2.35 -12.68 7.58
CA LEU A 11 -3.06 -12.62 8.87
C LEU A 11 -4.42 -11.91 8.80
N ASP A 12 -4.56 -11.01 7.83
CA ASP A 12 -5.77 -10.23 7.58
C ASP A 12 -5.84 -9.93 6.07
N GLY A 13 -7.04 -9.83 5.50
CA GLY A 13 -7.25 -9.69 4.06
C GLY A 13 -7.49 -11.01 3.33
N LYS A 14 -7.76 -10.91 2.02
CA LYS A 14 -8.01 -12.06 1.13
C LYS A 14 -7.19 -12.03 -0.17
N SER A 15 -6.32 -11.03 -0.34
CA SER A 15 -5.57 -10.82 -1.58
C SER A 15 -4.72 -12.05 -1.92
N GLN A 16 -4.04 -12.59 -0.93
CA GLN A 16 -3.15 -13.74 -1.11
C GLN A 16 -3.95 -14.99 -1.52
N SER A 17 -4.96 -15.38 -0.74
CA SER A 17 -5.77 -16.57 -1.00
C SER A 17 -6.52 -16.49 -2.35
N ASP A 18 -7.10 -15.32 -2.68
CA ASP A 18 -7.79 -15.11 -3.97
C ASP A 18 -6.82 -15.29 -5.16
N MET A 19 -5.58 -14.80 -5.05
CA MET A 19 -4.58 -14.98 -6.09
C MET A 19 -4.06 -16.41 -6.18
N LEU A 20 -3.95 -17.11 -5.05
CA LEU A 20 -3.57 -18.52 -5.02
C LEU A 20 -4.61 -19.39 -5.71
N GLU A 21 -5.90 -19.08 -5.52
CA GLU A 21 -6.99 -19.77 -6.22
C GLU A 21 -6.86 -19.60 -7.75
N ILE A 22 -6.66 -18.37 -8.22
CA ILE A 22 -6.47 -18.09 -9.65
C ILE A 22 -5.24 -18.83 -10.21
N LEU A 23 -4.12 -18.80 -9.48
CA LEU A 23 -2.90 -19.47 -9.88
C LEU A 23 -3.07 -20.99 -9.92
N ASN A 24 -3.70 -21.57 -8.89
CA ASN A 24 -3.98 -23.00 -8.82
C ASN A 24 -4.87 -23.46 -9.97
N ASN A 25 -5.95 -22.72 -10.24
CA ASN A 25 -6.85 -23.01 -11.36
C ASN A 25 -6.12 -22.92 -12.71
N SER A 26 -5.26 -21.92 -12.90
CA SER A 26 -4.44 -21.79 -14.11
C SER A 26 -3.46 -22.97 -14.27
N CYS A 27 -2.80 -23.39 -13.19
CA CYS A 27 -1.86 -24.52 -13.20
C CYS A 27 -2.56 -25.84 -13.49
N LEU A 28 -3.71 -26.10 -12.86
CA LEU A 28 -4.51 -27.30 -13.12
C LEU A 28 -4.96 -27.36 -14.58
N ASN A 29 -5.46 -26.25 -15.13
CA ASN A 29 -5.94 -26.22 -16.50
C ASN A 29 -4.82 -26.35 -17.55
N THR A 30 -3.64 -25.79 -17.28
CA THR A 30 -2.54 -25.73 -18.27
C THR A 30 -1.58 -26.91 -18.16
N HIS A 31 -1.38 -27.42 -16.95
CA HIS A 31 -0.33 -28.40 -16.65
C HIS A 31 -0.82 -29.64 -15.91
N ASN A 32 -2.12 -29.73 -15.56
CA ASN A 32 -2.74 -30.86 -14.90
C ASN A 32 -2.09 -31.26 -13.55
N PHE A 33 -1.54 -30.29 -12.83
CA PHE A 33 -1.07 -30.48 -11.45
C PHE A 33 -1.34 -29.22 -10.61
N PRO A 34 -1.68 -29.36 -9.31
CA PRO A 34 -1.94 -28.23 -8.42
C PRO A 34 -0.66 -27.59 -7.91
N ILE A 35 -0.76 -26.36 -7.42
CA ILE A 35 0.34 -25.73 -6.67
C ILE A 35 0.41 -26.31 -5.25
N ASN A 36 1.61 -26.33 -4.65
CA ASN A 36 1.73 -26.61 -3.22
C ASN A 36 1.46 -25.33 -2.43
N ILE A 37 0.66 -25.42 -1.37
CA ILE A 37 0.37 -24.32 -0.45
C ILE A 37 0.79 -24.75 0.96
N ASN A 38 1.56 -23.90 1.64
CA ASN A 38 2.08 -24.12 3.00
C ASN A 38 2.71 -25.51 3.23
N ASN A 39 3.28 -26.12 2.18
CA ASN A 39 4.00 -27.38 2.28
C ASN A 39 5.43 -27.12 2.76
N TYR A 40 5.63 -27.25 4.07
CA TYR A 40 6.91 -26.98 4.72
C TYR A 40 7.96 -28.09 4.54
N THR A 41 7.64 -29.17 3.82
CA THR A 41 8.67 -30.12 3.37
C THR A 41 9.45 -29.62 2.16
N LYS A 42 9.08 -28.45 1.60
CA LYS A 42 9.75 -27.79 0.47
C LYS A 42 10.81 -26.81 0.98
N ASN A 43 11.75 -26.47 0.10
CA ASN A 43 12.85 -25.55 0.42
C ASN A 43 12.75 -24.20 -0.30
N ARG A 44 11.73 -24.00 -1.16
CA ARG A 44 11.49 -22.75 -1.88
C ARG A 44 10.07 -22.26 -1.59
N PHE A 45 9.96 -21.07 -1.03
CA PHE A 45 8.69 -20.46 -0.65
C PHE A 45 8.42 -19.21 -1.47
N VAL A 46 7.15 -19.01 -1.82
CA VAL A 46 6.70 -17.81 -2.55
C VAL A 46 5.58 -17.14 -1.78
N TYR A 47 5.82 -15.91 -1.32
CA TYR A 47 4.77 -15.00 -0.85
C TYR A 47 4.36 -14.11 -2.02
N GLN A 48 3.05 -13.98 -2.26
CA GLN A 48 2.54 -13.11 -3.33
C GLN A 48 1.53 -12.08 -2.81
N ASP A 49 1.60 -10.86 -3.35
CA ASP A 49 0.59 -9.81 -3.17
C ASP A 49 0.36 -9.03 -4.47
N ASP A 50 -0.80 -8.39 -4.62
CA ASP A 50 -1.10 -7.62 -5.84
C ASP A 50 -0.33 -6.28 -5.83
N VAL A 51 -0.49 -5.48 -4.77
CA VAL A 51 0.16 -4.18 -4.62
C VAL A 51 0.73 -4.00 -3.22
N VAL A 52 2.05 -3.79 -3.15
CA VAL A 52 2.74 -3.55 -1.88
C VAL A 52 2.98 -2.04 -1.68
N PHE A 53 2.38 -1.46 -0.63
CA PHE A 53 2.44 -0.01 -0.33
C PHE A 53 3.61 0.37 0.56
N THR A 54 3.53 0.08 1.85
CA THR A 54 4.59 0.34 2.83
C THR A 54 5.48 -0.87 3.08
N GLY A 55 4.97 -2.06 2.80
CA GLY A 55 5.59 -3.34 3.14
C GLY A 55 5.16 -3.92 4.50
N ASP A 56 4.46 -3.15 5.34
CA ASP A 56 4.22 -3.54 6.74
C ASP A 56 3.39 -4.83 6.90
N ARG A 57 2.44 -5.08 5.99
CA ARG A 57 1.63 -6.30 6.00
C ARG A 57 2.48 -7.52 5.65
N VAL A 58 3.22 -7.43 4.54
CA VAL A 58 4.18 -8.44 4.10
C VAL A 58 5.17 -8.77 5.20
N CYS A 59 5.74 -7.75 5.87
CA CYS A 59 6.66 -7.94 6.98
C CYS A 59 6.01 -8.71 8.14
N ARG A 60 4.81 -8.33 8.56
CA ARG A 60 4.11 -8.95 9.69
C ARG A 60 3.73 -10.40 9.42
N ASP A 61 3.15 -10.67 8.26
CA ASP A 61 2.73 -12.03 7.86
C ASP A 61 3.97 -12.95 7.79
N LEU A 62 5.07 -12.45 7.20
CA LEU A 62 6.30 -13.23 7.06
C LEU A 62 7.12 -13.31 8.35
N GLU A 63 7.03 -12.34 9.26
CA GLU A 63 7.70 -12.41 10.56
C GLU A 63 7.15 -13.58 11.36
N GLU A 64 5.82 -13.69 11.47
CA GLU A 64 5.14 -14.80 12.13
C GLU A 64 5.55 -16.15 11.49
N TRP A 65 5.53 -16.22 10.17
CA TRP A 65 5.93 -17.42 9.44
C TRP A 65 7.43 -17.76 9.65
N ILE A 66 8.33 -16.77 9.54
CA ILE A 66 9.78 -16.97 9.70
C ILE A 66 10.08 -17.49 11.09
N ILE A 67 9.49 -16.92 12.15
CA ILE A 67 9.78 -17.32 13.53
C ILE A 67 9.23 -18.72 13.78
N HIS A 68 7.95 -18.96 13.47
CA HIS A 68 7.24 -20.13 13.98
C HIS A 68 7.18 -21.33 13.02
N SER A 69 7.26 -21.10 11.70
CA SER A 69 6.91 -22.13 10.70
C SER A 69 7.99 -22.41 9.66
N ALA A 70 8.82 -21.43 9.32
CA ALA A 70 9.81 -21.58 8.25
C ALA A 70 10.82 -22.69 8.56
N PRO A 71 11.20 -23.52 7.57
CA PRO A 71 12.31 -24.47 7.71
C PRO A 71 13.63 -23.77 8.07
N HIS A 72 14.55 -24.52 8.69
CA HIS A 72 15.83 -23.98 9.13
C HIS A 72 16.70 -23.47 7.96
N GLN A 73 16.57 -24.06 6.77
CA GLN A 73 17.25 -23.63 5.56
C GLN A 73 16.27 -23.60 4.38
N CYS A 74 16.04 -22.43 3.80
CA CYS A 74 15.16 -22.29 2.63
C CYS A 74 15.44 -21.02 1.83
N SER A 75 14.76 -20.88 0.69
CA SER A 75 14.68 -19.64 -0.09
C SER A 75 13.27 -19.08 -0.01
N LEU A 76 13.14 -17.77 0.19
CA LEU A 76 11.88 -17.04 0.21
C LEU A 76 11.89 -15.99 -0.91
N LEU A 77 10.95 -16.12 -1.85
CA LEU A 77 10.65 -15.13 -2.87
C LEU A 77 9.39 -14.36 -2.48
N ILE A 78 9.50 -13.03 -2.44
CA ILE A 78 8.35 -12.13 -2.30
C ILE A 78 8.05 -11.56 -3.69
N ALA A 79 6.88 -11.88 -4.21
CA ALA A 79 6.44 -11.48 -5.53
C ALA A 79 5.27 -10.49 -5.46
N SER A 80 5.34 -9.41 -6.22
CA SER A 80 4.19 -8.52 -6.39
C SER A 80 3.98 -8.09 -7.84
N LEU A 81 2.74 -7.70 -8.19
CA LEU A 81 2.47 -7.07 -9.48
C LEU A 81 2.96 -5.64 -9.48
N TYR A 82 2.70 -4.89 -8.42
CA TYR A 82 3.18 -3.52 -8.26
C TYR A 82 3.72 -3.30 -6.85
N THR A 83 4.59 -2.31 -6.70
CA THR A 83 5.14 -1.95 -5.38
C THR A 83 5.63 -0.50 -5.40
N HIS A 84 6.06 -0.01 -4.23
CA HIS A 84 6.71 1.30 -4.10
C HIS A 84 8.17 1.15 -3.72
N THR A 85 9.01 2.11 -4.13
CA THR A 85 10.46 2.09 -3.83
C THR A 85 10.74 1.96 -2.33
N SER A 86 9.99 2.68 -1.47
CA SER A 86 10.18 2.57 -0.01
C SER A 86 9.81 1.18 0.53
N ALA A 87 8.85 0.50 -0.10
CA ALA A 87 8.37 -0.79 0.38
C ALA A 87 9.44 -1.88 0.23
N LEU A 88 10.17 -1.86 -0.90
CA LEU A 88 11.30 -2.77 -1.14
C LEU A 88 12.36 -2.62 -0.05
N TYR A 89 12.76 -1.38 0.24
CA TYR A 89 13.72 -1.09 1.30
C TYR A 89 13.21 -1.54 2.68
N ASN A 90 11.95 -1.24 3.00
CA ASN A 90 11.36 -1.63 4.28
C ASN A 90 11.29 -3.14 4.45
N ILE A 91 10.86 -3.88 3.42
CA ILE A 91 10.76 -5.34 3.47
C ILE A 91 12.14 -5.95 3.64
N GLU A 92 13.10 -5.54 2.82
CA GLU A 92 14.47 -6.07 2.89
C GLU A 92 15.08 -5.82 4.27
N LYS A 93 15.01 -4.58 4.77
CA LYS A 93 15.53 -4.22 6.09
C LYS A 93 14.90 -5.03 7.22
N ASN A 94 13.57 -5.07 7.29
CA ASN A 94 12.86 -5.70 8.41
C ASN A 94 13.01 -7.23 8.36
N LEU A 95 12.84 -7.85 7.19
CA LEU A 95 12.91 -9.31 7.09
C LEU A 95 14.33 -9.85 7.24
N ILE A 96 15.37 -9.15 6.77
CA ILE A 96 16.76 -9.54 7.07
C ILE A 96 17.00 -9.52 8.58
N GLN A 97 16.50 -8.51 9.29
CA GLN A 97 16.59 -8.46 10.74
C GLN A 97 15.85 -9.63 11.40
N THR A 98 14.63 -9.94 10.97
CA THR A 98 13.87 -11.09 11.46
C THR A 98 14.57 -12.42 11.21
N ILE A 99 15.13 -12.62 10.01
CA ILE A 99 15.89 -13.83 9.66
C ILE A 99 17.11 -13.97 10.59
N ASN A 100 17.87 -12.89 10.79
CA ASN A 100 19.03 -12.90 11.69
C ASN A 100 18.64 -13.27 13.14
N ILE A 101 17.55 -12.69 13.66
CA ILE A 101 17.05 -12.99 15.01
C ILE A 101 16.57 -14.44 15.13
N SER A 102 15.96 -14.98 14.07
CA SER A 102 15.43 -16.36 14.07
C SER A 102 16.51 -17.44 14.11
N GLY A 103 17.77 -17.11 13.76
CA GLY A 103 18.86 -18.07 13.61
C GLY A 103 18.75 -18.98 12.38
N LYS A 104 17.73 -18.80 11.53
CA LYS A 104 17.50 -19.60 10.32
C LYS A 104 18.32 -19.09 9.14
N SER A 105 18.69 -19.99 8.23
CA SER A 105 19.37 -19.67 6.98
C SER A 105 18.36 -19.50 5.86
N ILE A 106 17.79 -18.30 5.73
CA ILE A 106 16.77 -17.99 4.72
C ILE A 106 17.35 -17.04 3.69
N SER A 107 17.40 -17.46 2.42
CA SER A 107 17.76 -16.59 1.31
C SER A 107 16.53 -15.80 0.85
N LEU A 108 16.56 -14.47 1.01
CA LEU A 108 15.47 -13.58 0.65
C LEU A 108 15.65 -13.03 -0.77
N SER A 109 14.58 -12.99 -1.56
CA SER A 109 14.53 -12.33 -2.87
C SER A 109 13.20 -11.61 -3.06
N LEU A 110 13.23 -10.46 -3.75
CA LEU A 110 12.04 -9.66 -4.05
C LEU A 110 11.92 -9.51 -5.56
N VAL A 111 10.71 -9.67 -6.10
CA VAL A 111 10.41 -9.42 -7.51
C VAL A 111 9.12 -8.61 -7.64
N CYS A 112 9.17 -7.59 -8.49
CA CYS A 112 8.00 -6.84 -8.94
C CYS A 112 7.85 -7.07 -10.44
N PHE A 113 6.73 -7.63 -10.87
CA PHE A 113 6.49 -7.94 -12.29
C PHE A 113 6.07 -6.72 -13.11
N GLY A 114 5.38 -5.78 -12.48
CA GLY A 114 4.98 -4.51 -13.08
C GLY A 114 5.86 -3.36 -12.60
N LYS A 115 5.25 -2.18 -12.47
CA LYS A 115 5.95 -0.95 -12.13
C LYS A 115 6.26 -0.86 -10.63
N ILE A 116 7.49 -0.43 -10.32
CA ILE A 116 7.89 0.10 -9.02
C ILE A 116 7.62 1.62 -9.02
N TYR A 117 6.73 2.08 -8.15
CA TYR A 117 6.30 3.47 -8.02
C TYR A 117 7.22 4.25 -7.08
N GLU A 118 7.77 5.36 -7.55
CA GLU A 118 8.65 6.20 -6.73
C GLU A 118 7.86 7.02 -5.71
N ASN A 119 8.15 6.84 -4.42
CA ASN A 119 7.45 7.50 -3.32
C ASN A 119 8.36 8.10 -2.24
N LYS A 120 9.69 8.08 -2.44
CA LYS A 120 10.63 8.66 -1.49
C LYS A 120 10.45 10.17 -1.42
N PHE A 121 10.55 10.70 -0.20
CA PHE A 121 10.45 12.14 0.06
C PHE A 121 11.47 12.99 -0.74
N ILE A 122 12.70 12.50 -0.90
CA ILE A 122 13.73 13.21 -1.68
C ILE A 122 13.36 13.29 -3.17
N MET A 123 12.52 12.37 -3.65
CA MET A 123 12.06 12.30 -5.03
C MET A 123 10.69 12.98 -5.21
N ARG A 124 10.15 13.68 -4.21
CA ARG A 124 8.77 14.22 -4.22
C ARG A 124 8.40 15.02 -5.47
N ASN A 125 9.35 15.76 -6.07
CA ASN A 125 9.12 16.54 -7.30
C ASN A 125 8.94 15.70 -8.58
N GLN A 126 9.39 14.44 -8.58
CA GLN A 126 9.30 13.46 -9.67
C GLN A 126 8.72 12.12 -9.21
N SER A 127 7.98 12.14 -8.10
CA SER A 127 7.37 10.94 -7.52
C SER A 127 6.16 10.49 -8.31
N ASP A 128 5.84 9.20 -8.20
CA ASP A 128 4.64 8.57 -8.76
C ASP A 128 3.46 8.56 -7.76
N VAL A 129 3.63 9.17 -6.59
CA VAL A 129 2.58 9.35 -5.57
C VAL A 129 2.27 10.84 -5.39
N PHE A 130 1.11 11.17 -4.83
CA PHE A 130 0.72 12.56 -4.58
C PHE A 130 1.57 13.21 -3.48
N TRP A 131 2.11 14.40 -3.80
CA TRP A 131 2.86 15.25 -2.88
C TRP A 131 2.48 16.72 -3.14
N PRO A 132 1.32 17.17 -2.64
CA PRO A 132 0.86 18.53 -2.89
C PRO A 132 1.91 19.58 -2.55
N LYS A 133 1.97 20.65 -3.35
CA LYS A 133 2.62 21.89 -2.93
C LYS A 133 1.83 22.46 -1.75
N GLU A 134 2.51 22.79 -0.66
CA GLU A 134 1.84 23.23 0.58
C GLU A 134 1.04 24.53 0.34
N GLU A 135 1.52 25.43 -0.53
CA GLU A 135 0.80 26.66 -0.89
C GLU A 135 -0.55 26.40 -1.62
N ASN A 136 -0.76 25.20 -2.15
CA ASN A 136 -2.00 24.81 -2.82
C ASN A 136 -3.00 24.12 -1.88
N VAL A 137 -2.65 23.92 -0.61
CA VAL A 137 -3.44 23.15 0.35
C VAL A 137 -4.14 24.09 1.32
N ASN A 138 -5.47 24.16 1.20
CA ASN A 138 -6.32 24.93 2.11
C ASN A 138 -6.96 23.99 3.14
N ILE A 139 -6.49 24.04 4.39
CA ILE A 139 -7.08 23.27 5.50
C ILE A 139 -8.32 24.04 6.00
N PRO A 140 -9.52 23.41 6.04
CA PRO A 140 -10.72 24.05 6.58
C PRO A 140 -10.58 24.43 8.07
N ASN A 141 -11.13 25.59 8.45
CA ASN A 141 -11.04 26.14 9.81
C ASN A 141 -11.63 25.23 10.92
N ASN A 142 -12.54 24.33 10.56
CA ASN A 142 -13.16 23.39 11.49
C ASN A 142 -12.33 22.11 11.72
N LEU A 143 -11.16 22.01 11.09
CA LEU A 143 -10.21 20.91 11.29
C LEU A 143 -8.96 21.43 12.01
N ASP A 144 -8.39 20.61 12.91
CA ASP A 144 -7.12 20.92 13.55
C ASP A 144 -5.96 20.87 12.51
N PRO A 145 -5.33 22.01 12.18
CA PRO A 145 -4.28 22.05 11.18
C PRO A 145 -3.03 21.28 11.57
N ILE A 146 -2.75 21.09 12.88
CA ILE A 146 -1.57 20.37 13.36
C ILE A 146 -1.54 18.92 12.84
N ARG A 147 -2.71 18.33 12.58
CA ARG A 147 -2.82 16.97 12.02
C ARG A 147 -2.30 16.86 10.58
N PHE A 148 -2.38 17.95 9.82
CA PHE A 148 -2.22 17.96 8.36
C PHE A 148 -1.00 18.73 7.89
N ILE A 149 -0.40 19.55 8.76
CA ILE A 149 0.91 20.14 8.51
C ILE A 149 1.93 19.01 8.43
N SER A 150 2.48 18.82 7.24
CA SER A 150 3.47 17.78 6.97
C SER A 150 4.79 18.12 7.69
N THR A 151 5.43 17.13 8.28
CA THR A 151 6.76 17.29 8.89
C THR A 151 7.83 16.84 7.89
N ALA A 152 8.87 17.66 7.71
CA ALA A 152 10.04 17.34 6.91
C ALA A 152 11.32 17.39 7.75
N PRO A 153 12.41 16.76 7.29
CA PRO A 153 13.74 17.01 7.82
C PRO A 153 14.04 18.51 7.90
N GLN A 154 14.81 18.91 8.91
CA GLN A 154 15.10 20.32 9.19
C GLN A 154 15.59 21.06 7.92
N GLY A 155 14.95 22.19 7.63
CA GLY A 155 15.28 23.03 6.48
C GLY A 155 14.63 22.62 5.15
N GLN A 156 13.78 21.59 5.11
CA GLN A 156 13.07 21.20 3.88
C GLN A 156 11.58 21.51 3.94
N ALA A 157 11.01 21.89 2.78
CA ALA A 157 9.57 21.95 2.60
C ALA A 157 9.00 20.53 2.52
N PRO A 158 7.85 20.26 3.18
CA PRO A 158 7.35 18.90 3.33
C PRO A 158 6.50 18.39 2.16
N GLY A 159 6.04 19.31 1.29
CA GLY A 159 5.44 19.02 0.01
C GLY A 159 6.40 19.20 -1.17
N ARG A 160 5.88 19.08 -2.39
CA ARG A 160 6.63 19.43 -3.61
C ARG A 160 7.05 20.89 -3.61
N THR A 161 8.21 21.18 -4.19
CA THR A 161 8.74 22.54 -4.39
C THR A 161 8.95 22.90 -5.86
N GLY A 162 8.86 21.90 -6.74
CA GLY A 162 9.03 22.03 -8.18
C GLY A 162 8.33 20.87 -8.88
N PHE A 163 8.53 20.71 -10.17
CA PHE A 163 7.94 19.60 -10.93
C PHE A 163 8.97 19.02 -11.90
N ALA A 164 9.03 17.70 -11.93
CA ALA A 164 9.66 16.92 -12.98
C ALA A 164 8.72 15.77 -13.33
N ALA A 165 8.63 15.45 -14.61
CA ALA A 165 7.73 14.41 -15.09
C ALA A 165 8.09 13.05 -14.46
N SER A 166 7.06 12.24 -14.22
CA SER A 166 7.18 10.87 -13.71
C SER A 166 6.33 9.94 -14.55
N TYR A 167 6.24 8.67 -14.16
CA TYR A 167 5.39 7.71 -14.87
C TYR A 167 3.90 8.06 -14.75
N VAL A 168 3.51 8.65 -13.62
CA VAL A 168 2.11 9.00 -13.34
C VAL A 168 1.77 10.44 -13.74
N PHE A 169 2.75 11.35 -13.72
CA PHE A 169 2.50 12.78 -13.92
C PHE A 169 3.38 13.36 -15.03
N GLU A 170 2.77 13.70 -16.16
CA GLU A 170 3.47 14.31 -17.30
C GLU A 170 3.39 15.84 -17.31
N ASN A 171 2.36 16.41 -16.67
CA ASN A 171 2.11 17.85 -16.64
C ASN A 171 2.02 18.39 -15.21
N GLY A 172 2.81 19.42 -14.89
CA GLY A 172 2.87 20.01 -13.56
C GLY A 172 1.61 20.77 -13.14
N ASN A 173 0.96 21.46 -14.08
CA ASN A 173 -0.28 22.21 -13.79
C ASN A 173 -1.45 21.27 -13.53
N ASP A 174 -1.55 20.18 -14.30
CA ASP A 174 -2.57 19.16 -14.09
C ASP A 174 -2.36 18.43 -12.76
N ARG A 175 -1.10 18.11 -12.43
CA ARG A 175 -0.74 17.54 -11.13
C ARG A 175 -1.14 18.46 -9.98
N ASP A 176 -0.76 19.74 -10.04
CA ASP A 176 -1.08 20.73 -9.00
C ASP A 176 -2.61 20.88 -8.83
N ARG A 177 -3.35 20.96 -9.95
CA ARG A 177 -4.81 21.03 -9.94
C ARG A 177 -5.44 19.78 -9.33
N PHE A 178 -4.97 18.59 -9.71
CA PHE A 178 -5.55 17.34 -9.23
C PHE A 178 -5.24 17.09 -7.75
N GLU A 179 -3.99 17.30 -7.32
CA GLU A 179 -3.58 17.24 -5.91
C GLU A 179 -4.43 18.18 -5.04
N LYS A 180 -4.68 19.41 -5.50
CA LYS A 180 -5.56 20.37 -4.81
C LYS A 180 -6.99 19.83 -4.65
N ILE A 181 -7.59 19.33 -5.73
CA ILE A 181 -8.96 18.76 -5.70
C ILE A 181 -9.03 17.58 -4.73
N LEU A 182 -8.03 16.69 -4.75
CA LEU A 182 -7.96 15.54 -3.85
C LEU A 182 -7.87 15.97 -2.39
N CYS A 183 -7.08 16.99 -2.08
CA CYS A 183 -6.99 17.57 -0.75
C CYS A 183 -8.32 18.19 -0.29
N GLU A 184 -8.91 19.08 -1.09
CA GLU A 184 -10.18 19.75 -0.76
C GLU A 184 -11.31 18.75 -0.53
N LYS A 185 -11.47 17.77 -1.44
CA LYS A 185 -12.51 16.74 -1.32
C LYS A 185 -12.19 15.69 -0.26
N GLY A 186 -10.91 15.51 0.09
CA GLY A 186 -10.49 14.67 1.22
C GLY A 186 -10.80 15.32 2.56
N PHE A 187 -10.52 16.62 2.72
CA PHE A 187 -10.87 17.36 3.92
C PHE A 187 -12.37 17.43 4.15
N TYR A 188 -13.16 17.64 3.10
CA TYR A 188 -14.61 17.57 3.18
C TYR A 188 -15.10 16.25 3.79
N LYS A 189 -14.54 15.11 3.37
CA LYS A 189 -14.90 13.80 3.94
C LYS A 189 -14.51 13.66 5.40
N ILE A 190 -13.32 14.15 5.75
CA ILE A 190 -12.86 14.15 7.14
C ILE A 190 -13.79 14.99 8.02
N SER A 191 -14.29 16.12 7.52
CA SER A 191 -15.21 16.99 8.29
C SER A 191 -16.62 16.42 8.44
N LEU A 192 -16.99 15.39 7.67
CA LEU A 192 -18.24 14.66 7.86
C LEU A 192 -18.17 13.65 9.02
N CYS A 193 -16.97 13.31 9.49
CA CYS A 193 -16.76 12.38 10.59
C CYS A 193 -16.88 13.09 11.93
N ASN A 194 -17.66 12.56 12.87
CA ASN A 194 -17.73 13.09 14.24
C ASN A 194 -16.40 12.98 15.00
N ASN A 195 -15.68 11.87 14.82
CA ASN A 195 -14.38 11.63 15.46
C ASN A 195 -13.43 10.89 14.50
N PRO A 196 -12.88 11.57 13.48
CA PRO A 196 -12.00 10.94 12.50
C PRO A 196 -10.68 10.52 13.16
N ALA A 197 -10.26 9.27 12.94
CA ALA A 197 -8.97 8.78 13.42
C ALA A 197 -7.83 9.73 13.02
N ALA A 198 -6.86 9.93 13.90
CA ALA A 198 -5.71 10.80 13.63
C ALA A 198 -4.93 10.39 12.36
N SER A 199 -4.98 9.09 12.03
CA SER A 199 -4.38 8.48 10.84
C SER A 199 -5.15 8.72 9.54
N MET A 200 -6.43 9.14 9.60
CA MET A 200 -7.22 9.48 8.42
C MET A 200 -6.76 10.82 7.87
N LYS A 201 -6.18 10.80 6.67
CA LYS A 201 -5.68 11.99 5.96
C LYS A 201 -6.34 12.11 4.58
N PRO A 202 -6.40 13.31 3.97
CA PRO A 202 -7.09 13.49 2.68
C PRO A 202 -6.55 12.58 1.57
N LEU A 203 -5.23 12.35 1.54
CA LEU A 203 -4.53 11.53 0.55
C LEU A 203 -4.30 10.07 1.02
N GLY A 204 -5.13 9.58 1.93
CA GLY A 204 -5.06 8.22 2.45
C GLY A 204 -4.36 8.10 3.80
N TYR A 205 -4.53 6.95 4.44
CA TYR A 205 -4.13 6.72 5.82
C TYR A 205 -2.62 6.78 6.00
N LYS A 206 -2.20 7.46 7.06
CA LYS A 206 -0.81 7.58 7.50
C LYS A 206 -0.77 7.93 8.99
N THR A 207 0.08 7.25 9.77
CA THR A 207 0.17 7.44 11.22
C THR A 207 0.82 8.76 11.62
N TYR A 208 1.72 9.29 10.81
CA TYR A 208 2.41 10.56 11.05
C TYR A 208 1.60 11.78 10.55
N ARG A 209 1.99 12.98 10.97
CA ARG A 209 1.42 14.25 10.51
C ARG A 209 1.64 14.45 9.00
N GLY A 210 0.73 15.16 8.36
CA GLY A 210 0.75 15.45 6.92
C GLY A 210 -0.52 15.00 6.20
N LEU A 211 -0.47 15.02 4.87
CA LEU A 211 -1.64 14.87 4.01
C LEU A 211 -2.00 13.43 3.64
N GLY A 212 -1.12 12.46 3.89
CA GLY A 212 -1.38 11.02 3.66
C GLY A 212 -0.23 10.30 2.99
N PHE A 213 -0.48 9.07 2.53
CA PHE A 213 0.50 8.30 1.74
C PHE A 213 0.49 8.75 0.27
N GLY A 214 -0.67 9.06 -0.31
CA GLY A 214 -0.78 9.61 -1.66
C GLY A 214 -0.76 8.57 -2.77
N GLY A 215 -1.20 7.33 -2.50
CA GLY A 215 -1.16 6.24 -3.47
C GLY A 215 -1.95 6.56 -4.74
N THR A 216 -1.38 6.21 -5.90
CA THR A 216 -1.96 6.48 -7.24
C THR A 216 -2.44 5.22 -7.95
N ILE A 217 -2.20 4.05 -7.37
CA ILE A 217 -2.55 2.75 -7.93
C ILE A 217 -3.51 2.00 -7.00
N PHE A 218 -4.43 1.25 -7.59
CA PHE A 218 -5.25 0.22 -6.97
C PHE A 218 -5.75 -0.75 -8.04
N THR A 219 -6.19 -1.94 -7.63
CA THR A 219 -6.67 -2.99 -8.55
C THR A 219 -8.17 -3.15 -8.40
N TYR A 220 -8.83 -3.87 -9.32
CA TYR A 220 -10.26 -4.20 -9.19
C TYR A 220 -10.59 -5.03 -7.93
N ARG A 221 -9.59 -5.62 -7.26
CA ARG A 221 -9.79 -6.43 -6.05
C ARG A 221 -10.07 -5.56 -4.83
N ASN A 222 -9.30 -4.48 -4.66
CA ASN A 222 -9.50 -3.55 -3.56
C ASN A 222 -8.88 -2.17 -3.82
N CYS A 223 -9.51 -1.14 -3.26
CA CYS A 223 -8.90 0.17 -3.13
C CYS A 223 -8.23 0.29 -1.74
N PRO A 224 -6.90 0.48 -1.66
CA PRO A 224 -6.16 0.49 -0.41
C PRO A 224 -6.37 1.80 0.34
N ASN A 225 -6.39 1.73 1.66
CA ASN A 225 -6.59 2.90 2.52
C ASN A 225 -5.46 3.93 2.41
N ASN A 226 -4.30 3.57 1.84
CA ASN A 226 -3.19 4.47 1.55
C ASN A 226 -3.39 5.35 0.29
N THR A 227 -4.46 5.16 -0.46
CA THR A 227 -4.84 6.05 -1.57
C THR A 227 -5.78 7.16 -1.09
N PRO A 228 -5.92 8.29 -1.83
CA PRO A 228 -6.83 9.38 -1.48
C PRO A 228 -8.24 8.92 -1.12
N LEU A 229 -8.81 9.54 -0.08
CA LEU A 229 -10.17 9.23 0.40
C LEU A 229 -11.21 9.40 -0.71
N VAL A 230 -10.95 10.31 -1.64
CA VAL A 230 -11.79 10.56 -2.83
C VAL A 230 -12.07 9.29 -3.62
N PHE A 231 -11.14 8.34 -3.66
CA PHE A 231 -11.28 7.13 -4.46
C PHE A 231 -12.19 6.09 -3.79
N TRP A 232 -12.21 5.99 -2.47
CA TRP A 232 -12.80 4.83 -1.81
C TRP A 232 -13.69 5.10 -0.61
N TRP A 233 -13.65 6.30 -0.05
CA TRP A 233 -14.49 6.65 1.09
C TRP A 233 -15.90 6.94 0.60
N GLY A 234 -16.89 6.26 1.18
CA GLY A 234 -18.29 6.41 0.83
C GLY A 234 -18.98 5.06 0.65
N ASN A 235 -20.29 5.04 0.83
CA ASN A 235 -21.14 3.89 0.61
C ASN A 235 -22.56 4.40 0.28
N PRO A 236 -22.96 4.38 -1.01
CA PRO A 236 -24.26 4.89 -1.45
C PRO A 236 -25.45 4.04 -0.96
N ASN A 237 -25.20 2.85 -0.41
CA ASN A 237 -26.26 2.00 0.16
C ASN A 237 -26.58 2.35 1.62
N MET A 238 -25.87 3.31 2.22
CA MET A 238 -26.14 3.77 3.58
C MET A 238 -27.30 4.77 3.59
N GLU A 239 -28.00 4.85 4.72
CA GLU A 239 -29.05 5.84 4.94
C GLU A 239 -28.51 7.28 4.80
N ASP A 240 -29.37 8.21 4.40
CA ASP A 240 -28.99 9.60 4.10
C ASP A 240 -28.38 10.34 5.30
N TRP A 241 -28.64 9.93 6.55
CA TRP A 241 -27.99 10.56 7.70
C TRP A 241 -26.54 10.11 7.89
N ASN A 242 -26.15 8.98 7.33
CA ASN A 242 -24.82 8.42 7.52
C ASN A 242 -23.77 9.24 6.75
N PRO A 243 -22.62 9.60 7.35
CA PRO A 243 -21.55 10.29 6.63
C PRO A 243 -21.16 9.61 5.31
N LEU A 244 -21.13 8.27 5.27
CA LEU A 244 -20.74 7.51 4.10
C LEU A 244 -21.70 7.65 2.91
N SER A 245 -22.98 8.01 3.11
CA SER A 245 -23.90 8.25 1.99
C SER A 245 -23.62 9.57 1.26
N LYS A 246 -22.77 10.44 1.81
CA LYS A 246 -22.43 11.76 1.25
C LYS A 246 -21.37 11.72 0.16
N TRP A 247 -20.88 10.54 -0.22
CA TRP A 247 -19.93 10.40 -1.30
C TRP A 247 -20.12 9.09 -2.06
N TYR A 248 -20.06 9.19 -3.39
CA TYR A 248 -20.00 8.03 -4.26
C TYR A 248 -18.52 7.72 -4.55
N PRO A 249 -17.95 6.63 -4.00
CA PRO A 249 -16.55 6.30 -4.23
C PRO A 249 -16.32 5.88 -5.68
N LEU A 250 -15.14 6.21 -6.23
CA LEU A 250 -14.71 5.68 -7.52
C LEU A 250 -14.60 4.14 -7.47
N MET A 251 -14.11 3.62 -6.34
CA MET A 251 -14.03 2.20 -6.08
C MET A 251 -14.32 1.93 -4.60
N MET A 252 -15.44 1.27 -4.31
CA MET A 252 -15.81 0.91 -2.95
C MET A 252 -14.78 -0.05 -2.35
N ARG A 253 -14.26 0.30 -1.16
CA ARG A 253 -13.29 -0.53 -0.44
C ARG A 253 -13.98 -1.73 0.19
N LYS A 254 -13.38 -2.91 0.08
CA LYS A 254 -13.76 -4.08 0.86
C LYS A 254 -13.05 -3.99 2.22
N THR A 255 -13.82 -3.87 3.29
CA THR A 255 -13.30 -3.99 4.66
C THR A 255 -13.15 -5.47 5.00
N TYR A 256 -12.04 -5.81 5.65
CA TYR A 256 -11.77 -7.13 6.18
C TYR A 256 -12.12 -7.15 7.66
#